data_AF-G2G747-F1
#
_entry.id   AF-G2G747-F1
#
_cell.length_a   1.000
_cell.length_b   1.000
_cell.length_c   1.000
_cell.angle_alpha   90.00
_cell.angle_beta   90.00
_cell.angle_gamma   90.00
#
_symmetry.space_group_name_H-M   'P 1'
#
loop_
_entity.id
_entity.type
_entity.pdbx_description
1 polymer ?
#
loop_
_entity_poly.entity_id
_entity_poly.type
_entity_poly.pdbx_seq_one_letter_code
_entity_poly.pdbx_strand_id
1 'polypeptide(L)'
;MLDSPSIRCPRCQGTDLVPNMIDYPCGDKDVDTLNCPRCATSWDAFDTPTQPGPNYTEAYGGALDLFEEEHALLVLTENIKERAQATLTGAGGGVESWEHREMLLRKAAWLDRAAHRTELDWYCRAYNDDAVAKANTYAEEAAKALLDFDAGHGGHHVVSGFSTDSPVWKVPGGARAYVRQEYLTWHKAREAEADRAECEPRRGSDGELYDADGRAL
;
A
#
# COMPACT_ATOMS: atom_id res chain seq x y z
N MET A 1 -2.58 -16.43 -20.97
CA MET A 1 -2.48 -16.90 -19.57
C MET A 1 -1.26 -16.21 -19.06
N LEU A 2 -1.34 -15.48 -17.95
CA LEU A 2 -0.23 -14.69 -17.46
C LEU A 2 0.98 -15.59 -17.15
N ASP A 3 2.15 -15.21 -17.66
CA ASP A 3 3.40 -15.96 -17.43
C ASP A 3 3.90 -15.84 -15.98
N SER A 4 3.55 -14.75 -15.29
CA SER A 4 3.98 -14.49 -13.92
C SER A 4 2.94 -13.65 -13.14
N PRO A 5 1.74 -14.20 -12.87
CA PRO A 5 0.71 -13.51 -12.09
C PRO A 5 1.13 -13.38 -10.63
N SER A 6 0.75 -12.25 -10.03
CA SER A 6 0.91 -12.00 -8.60
C SER A 6 -0.26 -12.55 -7.79
N ILE A 7 -1.46 -12.56 -8.38
CA ILE A 7 -2.67 -13.09 -7.76
C ILE A 7 -2.70 -14.60 -7.98
N ARG A 8 -2.70 -15.35 -6.88
CA ARG A 8 -2.66 -16.81 -6.88
C ARG A 8 -3.71 -17.37 -5.95
N CYS A 9 -4.15 -18.59 -6.22
CA CYS A 9 -5.09 -19.25 -5.35
C CYS A 9 -4.52 -19.38 -3.91
N PRO A 10 -5.25 -18.90 -2.89
CA PRO A 10 -4.80 -18.95 -1.50
C PRO A 10 -4.84 -20.35 -0.88
N ARG A 11 -5.21 -21.38 -1.63
CA ARG A 11 -5.18 -22.75 -1.11
C ARG A 11 -4.14 -23.62 -1.79
N CYS A 12 -4.06 -23.55 -3.11
CA CYS A 12 -3.17 -24.42 -3.89
C CYS A 12 -2.10 -23.67 -4.68
N GLN A 13 -2.01 -22.34 -4.54
CA GLN A 13 -1.05 -21.47 -5.26
C GLN A 13 -1.14 -21.56 -6.78
N GLY A 14 -2.27 -22.06 -7.30
CA GLY A 14 -2.54 -22.15 -8.74
C GLY A 14 -2.74 -20.77 -9.35
N THR A 15 -2.32 -20.63 -10.60
CA THR A 15 -2.39 -19.41 -11.42
C THR A 15 -3.62 -19.37 -12.33
N ASP A 16 -4.24 -20.53 -12.56
CA ASP A 16 -5.41 -20.65 -13.42
C ASP A 16 -6.64 -20.24 -12.61
N LEU A 17 -7.00 -18.97 -12.66
CA LEU A 17 -8.13 -18.40 -11.93
C LEU A 17 -9.25 -18.02 -12.88
N VAL A 18 -10.49 -18.17 -12.41
CA VAL A 18 -11.70 -17.76 -13.13
C VAL A 18 -12.35 -16.61 -12.37
N PRO A 19 -12.45 -15.41 -12.97
CA PRO A 19 -13.08 -14.26 -12.34
C PRO A 19 -14.60 -14.37 -12.41
N ASN A 20 -15.27 -13.98 -11.32
CA ASN A 20 -16.65 -13.56 -11.35
C ASN A 20 -16.67 -12.04 -11.53
N MET A 21 -17.37 -11.57 -12.56
CA MET A 21 -17.41 -10.15 -12.91
C MET A 21 -18.60 -9.47 -12.24
N ILE A 22 -18.41 -8.23 -11.82
CA ILE A 22 -19.50 -7.27 -11.58
C ILE A 22 -19.63 -6.39 -12.83
N ASP A 23 -20.87 -6.20 -13.27
CA ASP A 23 -21.22 -5.22 -14.30
C ASP A 23 -21.90 -4.02 -13.62
N TYR A 24 -21.38 -2.82 -13.89
CA TYR A 24 -21.95 -1.57 -13.38
C TYR A 24 -22.97 -0.98 -14.36
N PRO A 25 -23.96 -0.20 -13.88
CA PRO A 25 -24.94 0.46 -14.74
C PRO A 25 -24.34 1.41 -15.80
N CYS A 26 -23.13 1.94 -15.56
CA CYS A 26 -22.39 2.78 -16.51
C CYS A 26 -21.78 2.00 -17.69
N GLY A 27 -21.82 0.66 -17.66
CA GLY A 27 -21.20 -0.21 -18.66
C GLY A 27 -19.80 -0.70 -18.30
N ASP A 28 -19.24 -0.20 -17.19
CA ASP A 28 -17.96 -0.67 -16.67
C ASP A 28 -18.08 -2.07 -16.06
N LYS A 29 -16.95 -2.77 -16.02
CA LYS A 29 -16.84 -4.12 -15.46
C LYS A 29 -15.68 -4.18 -14.49
N ASP A 30 -15.82 -4.98 -13.45
CA ASP A 30 -14.76 -5.23 -12.48
C ASP A 30 -14.80 -6.69 -12.00
N VAL A 31 -13.74 -7.11 -11.33
CA VAL A 31 -13.63 -8.45 -10.74
C VAL A 31 -14.09 -8.40 -9.30
N ASP A 32 -15.13 -9.17 -8.97
CA ASP A 32 -15.66 -9.30 -7.61
C ASP A 32 -14.88 -10.34 -6.82
N THR A 33 -14.95 -11.58 -7.32
CA THR A 33 -14.39 -12.76 -6.68
C THR A 33 -13.60 -13.57 -7.68
N LEU A 34 -12.58 -14.26 -7.18
CA LEU A 34 -11.73 -15.16 -7.97
C LEU A 34 -12.00 -16.60 -7.54
N ASN A 35 -12.11 -17.49 -8.52
CA ASN A 35 -12.36 -18.91 -8.29
C ASN A 35 -11.20 -19.74 -8.80
N CYS A 36 -10.72 -20.66 -7.97
CA CYS A 36 -9.73 -21.64 -8.39
C CYS A 36 -10.41 -22.96 -8.80
N PRO A 37 -10.39 -23.35 -10.09
CA PRO A 37 -11.00 -24.59 -10.56
C PRO A 37 -10.27 -25.83 -10.02
N ARG A 38 -8.99 -25.72 -9.64
CA ARG A 38 -8.19 -26.84 -9.14
C ARG A 38 -8.58 -27.30 -7.74
N CYS A 39 -8.98 -26.38 -6.87
CA CYS A 39 -9.28 -26.69 -5.45
C CYS A 39 -10.62 -26.13 -4.96
N ALA A 40 -11.44 -25.60 -5.88
CA ALA A 40 -12.77 -25.03 -5.64
C ALA A 40 -12.81 -23.92 -4.57
N THR A 41 -11.67 -23.26 -4.32
CA THR A 41 -11.61 -22.11 -3.39
C THR A 41 -12.07 -20.85 -4.12
N SER A 42 -12.90 -20.06 -3.45
CA SER A 42 -13.39 -18.76 -3.91
C SER A 42 -13.08 -17.71 -2.84
N TRP A 43 -12.67 -16.51 -3.26
CA TRP A 43 -12.34 -15.40 -2.37
C TRP A 43 -12.56 -14.06 -3.07
N ASP A 44 -12.68 -13.00 -2.27
CA ASP A 44 -12.73 -11.61 -2.76
C ASP A 44 -11.44 -11.25 -3.50
N ALA A 45 -11.55 -10.52 -4.62
CA ALA A 45 -10.39 -10.19 -5.46
C ALA A 45 -9.27 -9.45 -4.70
N PHE A 46 -9.62 -8.67 -3.67
CA PHE A 46 -8.69 -7.88 -2.85
C PHE A 46 -8.21 -8.61 -1.59
N ASP A 47 -8.72 -9.81 -1.32
CA ASP A 47 -8.20 -10.66 -0.26
C ASP A 47 -6.89 -11.33 -0.68
N THR A 48 -5.87 -11.32 0.21
CA THR A 48 -4.62 -12.09 0.05
C THR A 48 -4.42 -13.10 1.19
N PRO A 49 -5.25 -14.14 1.33
CA PRO A 49 -5.30 -14.96 2.54
C PRO A 49 -4.03 -15.77 2.83
N THR A 50 -3.12 -15.93 1.86
CA THR A 50 -1.90 -16.75 2.02
C THR A 50 -0.63 -16.01 2.26
N GLN A 51 -0.61 -14.69 2.03
CA GLN A 51 0.61 -13.95 2.28
C GLN A 51 0.67 -13.57 3.77
N PRO A 52 1.85 -13.66 4.40
CA PRO A 52 2.01 -13.18 5.75
C PRO A 52 1.82 -11.66 5.75
N GLY A 53 0.95 -11.13 6.61
CA GLY A 53 0.63 -9.70 6.68
C GLY A 53 -0.79 -9.37 6.23
N PRO A 54 -1.16 -8.08 6.26
CA PRO A 54 -2.52 -7.65 5.94
C PRO A 54 -2.85 -7.83 4.45
N ASN A 55 -4.13 -8.05 4.15
CA ASN A 55 -4.64 -8.07 2.78
C ASN A 55 -4.77 -6.66 2.19
N TYR A 56 -5.15 -6.53 0.90
CA TYR A 56 -5.28 -5.21 0.27
C TYR A 56 -6.35 -4.36 0.95
N THR A 57 -7.50 -4.95 1.27
CA THR A 57 -8.62 -4.25 1.92
C THR A 57 -8.23 -3.71 3.29
N GLU A 58 -7.57 -4.50 4.12
CA GLU A 58 -7.09 -4.08 5.44
C GLU A 58 -6.00 -3.01 5.33
N ALA A 59 -5.03 -3.19 4.43
CA ALA A 59 -3.90 -2.28 4.31
C ALA A 59 -4.28 -0.93 3.68
N TYR A 60 -5.18 -0.93 2.71
CA TYR A 60 -5.43 0.22 1.84
C TYR A 60 -6.87 0.74 1.88
N GLY A 61 -7.73 0.23 2.76
CA GLY A 61 -9.14 0.64 2.85
C GLY A 61 -9.36 2.14 3.10
N GLY A 62 -8.40 2.83 3.72
CA GLY A 62 -8.42 4.28 3.94
C GLY A 62 -7.49 5.09 3.01
N ALA A 63 -6.77 4.42 2.11
CA ALA A 63 -5.81 5.09 1.23
C ALA A 63 -6.51 5.98 0.20
N LEU A 64 -5.87 7.10 -0.15
CA LEU A 64 -6.29 7.94 -1.28
C LEU A 64 -6.47 7.11 -2.55
N ASP A 65 -7.33 7.55 -3.47
CA ASP A 65 -7.40 6.89 -4.76
C ASP A 65 -6.05 6.97 -5.50
N LEU A 66 -5.86 6.10 -6.50
CA LEU A 66 -4.56 5.99 -7.19
C LEU A 66 -4.14 7.28 -7.88
N PHE A 67 -5.08 8.08 -8.39
CA PHE A 67 -4.76 9.33 -9.09
C PHE A 67 -4.39 10.44 -8.09
N GLU A 68 -5.16 10.57 -7.01
CA GLU A 68 -4.84 11.50 -5.92
C GLU A 68 -3.49 11.18 -5.26
N GLU A 69 -3.23 9.89 -4.98
CA GLU A 69 -1.96 9.45 -4.40
C GLU A 69 -0.79 9.67 -5.36
N GLU A 70 -0.97 9.47 -6.68
CA GLU A 70 0.07 9.77 -7.68
C GLU A 70 0.43 11.26 -7.66
N HIS A 71 -0.57 12.14 -7.67
CA HIS A 71 -0.34 13.57 -7.58
C HIS A 71 0.35 13.98 -6.27
N ALA A 72 -0.10 13.43 -5.13
CA ALA A 72 0.52 13.69 -3.83
C ALA A 72 1.98 13.21 -3.77
N LEU A 73 2.27 12.04 -4.38
CA LEU A 73 3.62 11.50 -4.49
C LEU A 73 4.52 12.35 -5.37
N LEU A 74 4.02 12.90 -6.48
CA LEU A 74 4.77 13.83 -7.33
C LEU A 74 5.18 15.07 -6.54
N VAL A 75 4.24 15.70 -5.82
CA VAL A 75 4.51 16.87 -4.98
C VAL A 75 5.54 16.54 -3.89
N LEU A 76 5.36 15.43 -3.18
CA LEU A 76 6.29 14.98 -2.14
C LEU A 76 7.71 14.76 -2.72
N THR A 77 7.80 14.11 -3.87
CA THR A 77 9.07 13.79 -4.53
C THR A 77 9.81 15.05 -4.97
N GLU A 78 9.11 16.01 -5.58
CA GLU A 78 9.72 17.27 -6.02
C GLU A 78 10.18 18.11 -4.82
N ASN A 79 9.38 18.19 -3.75
CA ASN A 79 9.79 18.87 -2.51
C ASN A 79 11.08 18.27 -1.90
N ILE A 80 11.18 16.94 -1.87
CA ILE A 80 12.39 16.24 -1.39
C ILE A 80 13.59 16.56 -2.29
N LYS A 81 13.43 16.52 -3.61
CA LYS A 81 14.50 16.84 -4.57
C LYS A 81 14.99 18.28 -4.43
N GLU A 82 14.08 19.25 -4.33
CA GLU A 82 14.43 20.66 -4.17
C GLU A 82 15.26 20.89 -2.91
N ARG A 83 14.87 20.28 -1.79
CA ARG A 83 15.60 20.39 -0.53
C ARG A 83 16.94 19.65 -0.54
N ALA A 84 17.00 18.46 -1.15
CA ALA A 84 18.26 17.76 -1.36
C ALA A 84 19.22 18.61 -2.21
N GLN A 85 18.71 19.25 -3.27
CA GLN A 85 19.48 20.15 -4.11
C GLN A 85 19.93 21.40 -3.35
N ALA A 86 19.07 22.00 -2.53
CA ALA A 86 19.42 23.13 -1.67
C ALA A 86 20.51 22.77 -0.65
N THR A 87 20.49 21.54 -0.13
CA THR A 87 21.55 21.01 0.74
C THR A 87 22.88 20.90 0.00
N LEU A 88 22.86 20.33 -1.21
CA LEU A 88 24.05 20.17 -2.05
C LEU A 88 24.70 21.52 -2.42
N THR A 89 23.91 22.58 -2.56
CA THR A 89 24.39 23.94 -2.85
C THR A 89 24.68 24.78 -1.61
N GLY A 90 24.52 24.22 -0.39
CA GLY A 90 24.75 24.91 0.88
C GLY A 90 23.69 25.96 1.25
N ALA A 91 22.53 25.93 0.59
CA ALA A 91 21.45 26.90 0.73
C ALA A 91 20.29 26.43 1.63
N GLY A 92 20.33 25.20 2.15
CA GLY A 92 19.24 24.64 2.96
C GLY A 92 19.67 23.50 3.89
N GLY A 93 18.75 23.10 4.78
CA GLY A 93 18.91 21.92 5.63
C GLY A 93 18.66 20.63 4.86
N GLY A 94 19.27 19.54 5.35
CA GLY A 94 19.17 18.19 4.78
C GLY A 94 17.75 17.66 4.59
N VAL A 95 17.63 16.60 3.80
CA VAL A 95 16.44 15.74 3.81
C VAL A 95 16.60 14.77 4.96
N GLU A 96 15.62 14.73 5.86
CA GLU A 96 15.63 13.81 6.97
C GLU A 96 15.36 12.38 6.49
N SER A 97 15.96 11.39 7.14
CA SER A 97 15.82 9.97 6.75
C SER A 97 14.36 9.50 6.75
N TRP A 98 13.54 10.03 7.66
CA TRP A 98 12.12 9.67 7.79
C TRP A 98 11.27 10.18 6.63
N GLU A 99 11.60 11.32 6.03
CA GLU A 99 10.87 11.88 4.87
C GLU A 99 11.15 11.08 3.60
N HIS A 100 12.43 10.70 3.42
CA HIS A 100 12.81 9.80 2.35
C HIS A 100 12.10 8.45 2.51
N ARG A 101 12.04 7.92 3.74
CA ARG A 101 11.32 6.69 4.03
C ARG A 101 9.83 6.79 3.68
N GLU A 102 9.16 7.87 4.10
CA GLU A 102 7.74 8.07 3.79
C GLU A 102 7.49 8.06 2.29
N MET A 103 8.32 8.77 1.51
CA MET A 103 8.22 8.75 0.05
C MET A 103 8.38 7.32 -0.52
N LEU A 104 9.38 6.57 -0.05
CA LEU A 104 9.58 5.18 -0.49
C LEU A 104 8.39 4.29 -0.13
N LEU A 105 7.84 4.42 1.08
CA LEU A 105 6.69 3.65 1.54
C LEU A 105 5.45 3.94 0.71
N ARG A 106 5.11 5.22 0.55
CA ARG A 106 3.93 5.64 -0.21
C ARG A 106 4.04 5.25 -1.68
N LYS A 107 5.24 5.39 -2.28
CA LYS A 107 5.50 4.94 -3.65
C LYS A 107 5.35 3.43 -3.80
N ALA A 108 5.90 2.65 -2.86
CA ALA A 108 5.79 1.20 -2.90
C ALA A 108 4.32 0.74 -2.73
N ALA A 109 3.57 1.38 -1.84
CA ALA A 109 2.15 1.11 -1.63
C ALA A 109 1.30 1.46 -2.87
N TRP A 110 1.57 2.62 -3.49
CA TRP A 110 0.91 3.00 -4.75
C TRP A 110 1.19 1.98 -5.86
N LEU A 111 2.45 1.57 -6.04
CA LEU A 111 2.82 0.57 -7.04
C LEU A 111 2.21 -0.81 -6.74
N ASP A 112 2.14 -1.24 -5.47
CA ASP A 112 1.50 -2.50 -5.08
C ASP A 112 0.00 -2.50 -5.45
N ARG A 113 -0.70 -1.41 -5.14
CA ARG A 113 -2.12 -1.22 -5.49
C ARG A 113 -2.33 -1.14 -7.00
N ALA A 114 -1.52 -0.35 -7.70
CA ALA A 114 -1.60 -0.20 -9.15
C ALA A 114 -1.34 -1.52 -9.88
N ALA A 115 -0.34 -2.30 -9.44
CA ALA A 115 -0.05 -3.61 -10.02
C ALA A 115 -1.19 -4.60 -9.78
N HIS A 116 -1.74 -4.65 -8.56
CA HIS A 116 -2.90 -5.49 -8.26
C HIS A 116 -4.10 -5.10 -9.14
N ARG A 117 -4.40 -3.80 -9.26
CA ARG A 117 -5.49 -3.31 -10.12
C ARG A 117 -5.27 -3.65 -11.59
N THR A 118 -4.05 -3.46 -12.10
CA THR A 118 -3.68 -3.81 -13.48
C THR A 118 -3.92 -5.29 -13.77
N GLU A 119 -3.62 -6.17 -12.80
CA GLU A 119 -3.85 -7.61 -12.94
C GLU A 119 -5.35 -7.98 -12.88
N LEU A 120 -6.16 -7.29 -12.08
CA LEU A 120 -7.62 -7.47 -12.12
C LEU A 120 -8.21 -7.00 -13.46
N ASP A 121 -7.77 -5.83 -13.94
CA ASP A 121 -8.23 -5.25 -15.20
C ASP A 121 -7.75 -6.07 -16.43
N TRP A 122 -6.73 -6.92 -16.29
CA TRP A 122 -6.38 -7.92 -17.30
C TRP A 122 -7.49 -8.94 -17.52
N TYR A 123 -8.19 -9.38 -16.46
CA TYR A 123 -9.37 -10.24 -16.59
C TYR A 123 -10.52 -9.53 -17.32
N CYS A 124 -10.60 -8.21 -17.17
CA CYS A 124 -11.51 -7.33 -17.92
C CYS A 124 -11.07 -7.07 -19.37
N ARG A 125 -9.92 -7.61 -19.82
CA ARG A 125 -9.29 -7.38 -21.13
C ARG A 125 -8.85 -5.93 -21.38
N ALA A 126 -8.64 -5.15 -20.33
CA ALA A 126 -8.14 -3.78 -20.45
C ALA A 126 -6.60 -3.72 -20.60
N TYR A 127 -5.89 -4.73 -20.06
CA TYR A 127 -4.43 -4.84 -20.13
C TYR A 127 -3.98 -6.16 -20.76
N ASN A 128 -2.76 -6.17 -21.29
CA ASN A 128 -2.11 -7.36 -21.84
C ASN A 128 -1.09 -7.94 -20.85
N ASP A 129 -0.56 -9.13 -21.17
CA ASP A 129 0.35 -9.88 -20.30
C ASP A 129 1.63 -9.08 -19.97
N ASP A 130 2.19 -8.34 -20.95
CA ASP A 130 3.36 -7.49 -20.77
C ASP A 130 3.13 -6.34 -19.78
N ALA A 131 1.96 -5.69 -19.85
CA ALA A 131 1.61 -4.60 -18.95
C ALA A 131 1.49 -5.09 -17.50
N VAL A 132 0.85 -6.26 -17.30
CA VAL A 132 0.74 -6.88 -15.97
C VAL A 132 2.12 -7.28 -15.44
N ALA A 133 2.94 -7.94 -16.25
CA ALA A 133 4.29 -8.35 -15.87
C ALA A 133 5.16 -7.14 -15.46
N LYS A 134 5.08 -6.05 -16.23
CA LYS A 134 5.79 -4.80 -15.94
C LYS A 134 5.30 -4.15 -14.64
N ALA A 135 3.99 -4.07 -14.43
CA ALA A 135 3.43 -3.50 -13.20
C ALA A 135 3.84 -4.30 -11.96
N ASN A 136 3.76 -5.63 -12.03
CA ASN A 136 4.22 -6.52 -10.96
C ASN A 136 5.72 -6.38 -10.68
N THR A 137 6.55 -6.23 -11.73
CA THR A 137 7.99 -6.00 -11.58
C THR A 137 8.26 -4.70 -10.82
N TYR A 138 7.61 -3.60 -11.20
CA TYR A 138 7.79 -2.31 -10.51
C TYR A 138 7.33 -2.34 -9.06
N ALA A 139 6.21 -3.01 -8.76
CA ALA A 139 5.76 -3.20 -7.39
C ALA A 139 6.78 -3.98 -6.54
N GLU A 140 7.33 -5.06 -7.07
CA GLU A 140 8.33 -5.87 -6.37
C GLU A 140 9.64 -5.10 -6.15
N GLU A 141 10.12 -4.38 -7.17
CA GLU A 141 11.32 -3.53 -7.08
C GLU A 141 11.17 -2.42 -6.04
N ALA A 142 10.02 -1.74 -6.01
CA ALA A 142 9.76 -0.69 -5.03
C ALA A 142 9.61 -1.25 -3.61
N ALA A 143 8.95 -2.39 -3.45
CA ALA A 143 8.86 -3.09 -2.17
C ALA A 143 10.23 -3.49 -1.64
N LYS A 144 11.09 -4.01 -2.54
CA LYS A 144 12.48 -4.34 -2.20
C LYS A 144 13.29 -3.10 -1.83
N ALA A 145 13.13 -1.98 -2.55
CA ALA A 145 13.84 -0.74 -2.24
C ALA A 145 13.48 -0.20 -0.85
N LEU A 146 12.21 -0.26 -0.45
CA LEU A 146 11.78 0.09 0.91
C LEU A 146 12.41 -0.83 1.95
N LEU A 147 12.35 -2.16 1.72
CA LEU A 147 12.90 -3.15 2.64
C LEU A 147 14.41 -2.98 2.83
N ASP A 148 15.16 -2.78 1.73
CA ASP A 148 16.60 -2.55 1.76
C ASP A 148 16.94 -1.22 2.46
N PHE A 149 16.14 -0.16 2.25
CA PHE A 149 16.28 1.10 2.97
C PHE A 149 16.09 0.91 4.48
N ASP A 150 15.02 0.24 4.90
CA ASP A 150 14.70 0.03 6.31
C ASP A 150 15.72 -0.86 7.01
N ALA A 151 16.24 -1.88 6.31
CA ALA A 151 17.31 -2.73 6.81
C ALA A 151 18.63 -1.95 6.99
N GLY A 152 18.94 -1.02 6.08
CA GLY A 152 20.16 -0.20 6.14
C GLY A 152 20.12 0.93 7.16
N HIS A 153 18.94 1.42 7.54
CA HIS A 153 18.77 2.58 8.43
C HIS A 153 18.29 2.22 9.85
N GLY A 154 18.45 0.96 10.25
CA GLY A 154 18.49 0.57 11.67
C GLY A 154 17.18 0.71 12.45
N GLY A 155 16.02 0.53 11.82
CA GLY A 155 14.79 0.35 12.60
C GLY A 155 13.74 1.46 12.54
N HIS A 156 13.78 2.38 11.57
CA HIS A 156 12.62 3.25 11.32
C HIS A 156 11.42 2.49 10.71
N HIS A 157 11.37 1.17 10.84
CA HIS A 157 10.20 0.36 10.56
C HIS A 157 9.37 0.18 11.82
N VAL A 158 8.10 -0.12 11.61
CA VAL A 158 7.14 -0.25 12.69
C VAL A 158 7.47 -1.48 13.54
N VAL A 159 7.28 -1.36 14.87
CA VAL A 159 7.23 -2.52 15.77
C VAL A 159 5.94 -3.29 15.50
N SER A 160 5.97 -4.17 14.51
CA SER A 160 4.89 -5.06 14.11
C SER A 160 5.34 -6.52 14.22
N GLY A 161 4.48 -7.49 13.87
CA GLY A 161 4.74 -8.92 14.08
C GLY A 161 5.98 -9.48 13.36
N PHE A 162 6.51 -8.77 12.35
CA PHE A 162 7.66 -9.21 11.55
C PHE A 162 8.52 -8.00 11.12
N SER A 163 9.80 -8.03 11.50
CA SER A 163 10.82 -7.03 11.16
C SER A 163 11.33 -7.17 9.72
N THR A 164 12.12 -6.19 9.27
CA THR A 164 12.73 -6.15 7.93
C THR A 164 13.61 -7.35 7.59
N ASP A 165 14.23 -7.97 8.59
CA ASP A 165 15.14 -9.12 8.43
C ASP A 165 14.40 -10.47 8.42
N SER A 166 13.07 -10.45 8.65
CA SER A 166 12.26 -11.66 8.69
C SER A 166 12.42 -12.48 7.39
N PRO A 167 12.71 -13.80 7.49
CA PRO A 167 12.82 -14.66 6.32
C PRO A 167 11.49 -14.76 5.56
N VAL A 168 10.37 -14.41 6.21
CA VAL A 168 9.04 -14.48 5.64
C VAL A 168 8.83 -13.50 4.48
N TRP A 169 9.62 -12.42 4.40
CA TRP A 169 9.58 -11.46 3.28
C TRP A 169 10.40 -11.90 2.07
N LYS A 170 11.27 -12.89 2.24
CA LYS A 170 12.21 -13.35 1.20
C LYS A 170 11.59 -14.37 0.24
N VAL A 171 10.29 -14.66 0.38
CA VAL A 171 9.52 -15.51 -0.54
C VAL A 171 8.90 -14.66 -1.66
N PRO A 172 8.56 -15.24 -2.83
CA PRO A 172 7.91 -14.49 -3.91
C PRO A 172 6.64 -13.76 -3.44
N GLY A 173 6.57 -12.45 -3.66
CA GLY A 173 5.46 -11.59 -3.21
C GLY A 173 5.51 -11.21 -1.72
N GLY A 174 6.42 -11.78 -0.93
CA GLY A 174 6.60 -11.45 0.49
C GLY A 174 7.02 -10.00 0.71
N ALA A 175 7.82 -9.43 -0.20
CA ALA A 175 8.20 -8.02 -0.15
C ALA A 175 6.98 -7.09 -0.26
N ARG A 176 6.00 -7.41 -1.11
CA ARG A 176 4.76 -6.63 -1.23
C ARG A 176 3.90 -6.74 0.03
N ALA A 177 3.91 -7.88 0.71
CA ALA A 177 3.22 -8.03 1.98
C ALA A 177 3.85 -7.19 3.11
N TYR A 178 5.18 -7.04 3.09
CA TYR A 178 5.90 -6.10 3.96
C TYR A 178 5.43 -4.65 3.74
N VAL A 179 5.28 -4.21 2.47
CA VAL A 179 4.74 -2.88 2.15
C VAL A 179 3.35 -2.67 2.75
N ARG A 180 2.45 -3.64 2.60
CA ARG A 180 1.10 -3.57 3.17
C ARG A 180 1.12 -3.42 4.70
N GLN A 181 1.98 -4.16 5.39
CA GLN A 181 2.15 -4.07 6.84
C GLN A 181 2.63 -2.68 7.29
N GLU A 182 3.67 -2.15 6.63
CA GLU A 182 4.24 -0.85 6.97
C GLU A 182 3.27 0.29 6.63
N TYR A 183 2.57 0.19 5.49
CA TYR A 183 1.61 1.21 5.08
C TYR A 183 0.42 1.28 6.03
N LEU A 184 -0.16 0.13 6.39
CA LEU A 184 -1.27 0.05 7.34
C LEU A 184 -0.93 0.75 8.66
N THR A 185 0.29 0.53 9.15
CA THR A 185 0.68 1.12 10.42
C THR A 185 0.99 2.61 10.31
N TRP A 186 1.66 3.02 9.23
CA TRP A 186 1.87 4.45 8.94
C TRP A 186 0.53 5.20 8.83
N HIS A 187 -0.44 4.61 8.13
CA HIS A 187 -1.76 5.19 7.94
C HIS A 187 -2.50 5.35 9.28
N LYS A 188 -2.55 4.30 10.10
CA LYS A 188 -3.17 4.34 11.44
C LYS A 188 -2.50 5.37 12.35
N ALA A 189 -1.18 5.53 12.26
CA ALA A 189 -0.46 6.55 13.03
C ALA A 189 -0.86 7.97 12.58
N ARG A 190 -1.05 8.18 11.27
CA ARG A 190 -1.48 9.46 10.70
C ARG A 190 -2.91 9.81 11.08
N GLU A 191 -3.82 8.85 11.03
CA GLU A 191 -5.20 9.00 11.51
C GLU A 191 -5.23 9.35 13.00
N ALA A 192 -4.50 8.60 13.83
CA ALA A 192 -4.43 8.88 15.27
C ALA A 192 -3.84 10.27 15.60
N GLU A 193 -2.89 10.76 14.78
CA GLU A 193 -2.34 12.10 14.92
C GLU A 193 -3.34 13.18 14.47
N ALA A 194 -4.10 12.93 13.41
CA ALA A 194 -5.16 13.83 12.94
C ALA A 194 -6.30 13.92 13.96
N ASP A 195 -6.78 12.78 14.48
CA ASP A 195 -7.79 12.70 15.52
C ASP A 195 -7.34 13.45 16.78
N ARG A 196 -6.08 13.27 17.17
CA ARG A 196 -5.47 13.99 18.29
C ARG A 196 -5.46 15.50 18.04
N ALA A 197 -5.00 15.94 16.87
CA ALA A 197 -4.97 17.36 16.52
C ALA A 197 -6.36 18.00 16.50
N GLU A 198 -7.41 17.23 16.18
CA GLU A 198 -8.79 17.70 16.21
C GLU A 198 -9.38 17.73 17.64
N CYS A 199 -9.04 16.72 18.45
CA CYS A 199 -9.62 16.53 19.78
C CYS A 199 -8.88 17.28 20.90
N GLU A 200 -7.56 17.44 20.82
CA GLU A 200 -6.76 18.13 21.85
C GLU A 200 -7.19 19.58 22.09
N PRO A 201 -7.48 20.40 21.06
CA PRO A 201 -8.00 21.75 21.25
C PRO A 201 -9.38 21.80 21.91
N ARG A 202 -10.14 20.71 21.82
CA ARG A 202 -11.49 20.54 22.38
C ARG A 202 -11.48 19.88 23.76
N ARG A 203 -10.33 19.41 24.22
CA ARG A 203 -10.21 18.70 25.49
C ARG A 203 -10.04 19.70 26.63
N GLY A 204 -10.99 19.70 27.57
CA GLY A 204 -10.97 20.53 28.76
C GLY A 204 -9.86 20.12 29.74
N SER A 205 -9.60 20.97 30.74
CA SER A 205 -8.62 20.69 31.80
C SER A 205 -9.01 19.52 32.71
N ASP A 206 -10.26 19.08 32.64
CA ASP A 206 -10.82 17.88 33.27
C ASP A 206 -10.66 16.60 32.41
N GLY A 207 -10.19 16.74 31.17
CA GLY A 207 -10.00 15.64 30.23
C GLY A 207 -11.22 15.31 29.37
N GLU A 208 -12.36 16.00 29.54
CA GLU A 208 -13.59 15.82 28.76
C GLU A 208 -13.51 16.56 27.41
N LEU A 209 -14.29 16.13 26.41
CA LEU A 209 -14.36 16.79 25.10
C LEU A 209 -15.49 17.83 25.10
N TYR A 210 -15.22 18.99 24.51
CA TYR A 210 -16.16 20.11 24.44
C TYR A 210 -16.39 20.56 22.99
N ASP A 211 -17.62 20.95 22.66
CA ASP A 211 -17.95 21.57 21.38
C ASP A 211 -17.44 23.01 21.28
N ALA A 212 -17.64 23.64 20.12
CA ALA A 212 -17.20 25.02 19.87
C ALA A 212 -17.89 26.07 20.77
N ASP A 213 -19.02 25.71 21.39
CA ASP A 213 -19.78 26.55 22.31
C ASP A 213 -19.45 26.25 23.79
N GLY A 214 -18.48 25.35 24.06
CA GLY A 214 -18.02 24.99 25.39
C GLY A 214 -18.96 24.05 26.15
N ARG A 215 -19.81 23.29 25.46
CA ARG A 215 -20.62 22.22 26.06
C ARG A 215 -19.91 20.89 25.92
N ALA A 216 -19.97 20.07 26.97
CA ALA A 216 -19.44 18.72 26.92
C ALA A 216 -20.16 17.89 25.85
N LEU A 217 -19.36 17.14 25.07
CA LEU A 217 -19.80 16.23 24.02
C LEU A 217 -20.11 14.82 24.56
#